data_AF-A0A7Y0B0S8-F1
#
_entry.id   AF-A0A7Y0B0S8-F1
#
_cell.length_a   1.000
_cell.length_b   1.000
_cell.length_c   1.000
_cell.angle_alpha   90.00
_cell.angle_beta   90.00
_cell.angle_gamma   90.00
#
_symmetry.space_group_name_H-M   'P 1'
#
loop_
_entity.id
_entity.type
_entity.pdbx_description
1 polymer ?
#
loop_
_entity_poly.entity_id
_entity_poly.type
_entity_poly.pdbx_seq_one_letter_code
_entity_poly.pdbx_strand_id
1 'polypeptide(L)'
;MTSDPRLPVLLAVLGAITTALAVGWWWLIFGTVVESGYVTHAQAATCLAGTSDLCNLAQALCTNNHLFGIRWYAPEALWTGAALLATALVILTFRADARAIHQPSSTEVEP
;
A
#
# COMPACT_ATOMS: atom_id res chain seq x y z
N MET A 1 -5.89 -17.87 22.93
CA MET A 1 -5.37 -16.74 22.14
C MET A 1 -6.51 -15.76 21.91
N THR A 2 -6.54 -14.66 22.65
CA THR A 2 -7.53 -13.59 22.53
C THR A 2 -7.30 -12.82 21.23
N SER A 3 -8.03 -13.18 20.19
CA SER A 3 -7.97 -12.49 18.90
C SER A 3 -8.86 -11.25 18.97
N ASP A 4 -8.29 -10.12 19.39
CA ASP A 4 -9.05 -8.86 19.53
C ASP A 4 -9.63 -8.43 18.18
N PRO A 5 -10.94 -8.15 18.07
CA PRO A 5 -11.56 -7.73 16.81
C PRO A 5 -10.96 -6.43 16.26
N ARG A 6 -10.34 -5.61 17.12
CA ARG A 6 -9.74 -4.33 16.74
C ARG A 6 -8.42 -4.49 16.00
N LEU A 7 -7.68 -5.58 16.22
CA LEU A 7 -6.36 -5.80 15.63
C LEU A 7 -6.34 -5.76 14.09
N PRO A 8 -7.19 -6.52 13.34
CA PRO A 8 -7.18 -6.44 11.88
C PRO A 8 -7.65 -5.09 11.35
N VAL A 9 -8.56 -4.41 12.06
CA VAL A 9 -8.99 -3.05 11.68
C VAL A 9 -7.83 -2.08 11.81
N LEU A 10 -7.07 -2.16 12.90
CA LEU A 10 -5.89 -1.34 13.15
C LEU A 10 -4.81 -1.57 12.08
N LEU A 11 -4.54 -2.84 11.75
CA LEU A 11 -3.59 -3.21 10.68
C LEU A 11 -4.06 -2.71 9.31
N ALA A 12 -5.36 -2.81 9.01
CA ALA A 12 -5.92 -2.31 7.76
C ALA A 12 -5.79 -0.78 7.64
N VAL A 13 -6.11 -0.05 8.71
CA VAL A 13 -5.98 1.41 8.75
C VAL A 13 -4.52 1.85 8.63
N LEU A 14 -3.62 1.24 9.40
CA LEU A 14 -2.18 1.53 9.32
C LEU A 14 -1.61 1.21 7.94
N GLY A 15 -1.99 0.07 7.37
CA GLY A 15 -1.59 -0.32 6.01
C GLY A 15 -2.10 0.66 4.95
N ALA A 16 -3.35 1.13 5.07
CA ALA A 16 -3.93 2.12 4.16
C ALA A 16 -3.23 3.48 4.26
N ILE A 17 -3.00 3.98 5.48
CA ILE A 17 -2.29 5.25 5.72
C ILE A 17 -0.86 5.17 5.16
N THR A 18 -0.15 4.09 5.46
CA THR A 18 1.24 3.89 5.00
C THR A 18 1.31 3.84 3.47
N THR A 19 0.38 3.11 2.84
CA THR A 19 0.28 3.05 1.37
C THR A 19 -0.02 4.43 0.77
N ALA A 20 -0.95 5.18 1.35
CA ALA A 20 -1.30 6.53 0.87
C ALA A 20 -0.11 7.50 0.99
N LEU A 21 0.64 7.45 2.10
CA LEU A 21 1.85 8.25 2.28
C LEU A 21 2.94 7.86 1.27
N ALA A 22 3.13 6.56 0.99
CA ALA A 22 4.09 6.10 0.00
C ALA A 22 3.73 6.59 -1.42
N VAL A 23 2.46 6.48 -1.82
CA VAL A 23 1.99 6.98 -3.12
C VAL A 23 2.10 8.51 -3.21
N GLY A 24 1.76 9.23 -2.14
CA GLY A 24 1.92 10.68 -2.06
C GLY A 24 3.38 11.11 -2.20
N TRP A 25 4.31 10.44 -1.50
CA TRP A 25 5.74 10.66 -1.63
C TRP A 25 6.21 10.41 -3.07
N TRP A 26 5.84 9.27 -3.66
CA TRP A 26 6.17 8.97 -5.05
C TRP A 26 5.67 10.06 -6.01
N TRP A 27 4.43 10.52 -5.85
CA TRP A 27 3.85 11.57 -6.69
C TRP A 27 4.62 12.89 -6.61
N LEU A 28 5.07 13.28 -5.42
CA LEU A 28 5.86 14.51 -5.23
C LEU A 28 7.19 14.49 -5.98
N ILE A 29 7.78 13.32 -6.21
CA ILE A 29 9.07 13.18 -6.90
C ILE A 29 8.86 12.98 -8.41
N PHE A 30 8.02 12.03 -8.79
CA PHE A 30 7.90 11.64 -10.20
C PHE A 30 6.85 12.46 -10.96
N GLY A 31 5.90 13.10 -10.28
CA GLY A 31 4.86 13.91 -10.93
C GLY A 31 5.45 15.06 -11.74
N THR A 32 6.41 15.80 -11.18
CA THR A 32 7.10 16.90 -11.86
C THR A 32 7.91 16.40 -13.05
N VAL A 33 8.59 15.26 -12.92
CA VAL A 33 9.43 14.66 -13.96
C VAL A 33 8.60 14.16 -15.14
N VAL A 34 7.41 13.59 -14.87
CA VAL A 34 6.44 13.19 -15.89
C VAL A 34 5.85 14.40 -16.61
N GLU A 35 5.47 15.45 -15.86
CA GLU A 35 4.92 16.69 -16.42
C GLU A 35 5.94 17.45 -17.27
N SER A 36 7.23 17.31 -16.93
CA SER A 36 8.36 17.82 -17.70
C SER A 36 8.66 17.00 -18.96
N GLY A 37 8.03 15.84 -19.15
CA GLY A 37 8.20 14.97 -20.32
C GLY A 37 9.48 14.14 -20.33
N TYR A 38 10.23 14.06 -19.22
CA TYR A 38 11.45 13.25 -19.15
C TYR A 38 11.17 11.74 -19.11
N VAL A 39 10.01 11.35 -18.57
CA VAL A 39 9.63 9.94 -18.35
C VAL A 39 8.14 9.75 -18.61
N THR A 40 7.75 8.60 -19.15
CA THR A 40 6.33 8.28 -19.37
C THR A 40 5.63 7.91 -18.06
N HIS A 41 4.30 8.06 -18.00
CA HIS A 41 3.49 7.62 -16.86
C HIS A 41 3.71 6.14 -16.52
N ALA A 42 3.87 5.29 -17.53
CA ALA A 42 4.11 3.85 -17.34
C ALA A 42 5.48 3.57 -16.71
N GLN A 43 6.55 4.25 -17.16
CA GLN A 43 7.88 4.14 -16.54
C GLN A 43 7.92 4.73 -15.13
N ALA A 44 7.24 5.84 -14.89
CA ALA A 44 7.15 6.38 -13.55
C ALA A 44 6.46 5.38 -12.61
N ALA A 45 5.38 4.74 -13.07
CA ALA A 45 4.63 3.78 -12.27
C ALA A 45 5.46 2.54 -11.88
N THR A 46 6.38 2.07 -12.72
CA THR A 46 7.28 0.98 -12.34
C THR A 46 8.26 1.39 -11.23
N CYS A 47 8.61 2.68 -11.15
CA CYS A 47 9.41 3.23 -10.07
C CYS A 47 8.67 3.32 -8.73
N LEU A 48 7.36 3.09 -8.70
CA LEU A 48 6.59 3.01 -7.45
C LEU A 48 6.91 1.70 -6.70
N ALA A 49 7.03 0.58 -7.42
CA ALA A 49 7.18 -0.75 -6.82
C ALA A 49 8.63 -1.24 -6.79
N GLY A 50 9.55 -0.62 -7.53
CA GLY A 50 10.94 -1.06 -7.61
C GLY A 50 11.93 0.04 -7.96
N THR A 51 13.21 -0.32 -7.91
CA THR A 51 14.33 0.54 -8.29
C THR A 51 14.92 0.08 -9.61
N SER A 52 15.14 0.99 -10.54
CA SER A 52 15.90 0.75 -11.77
C SER A 52 16.79 1.96 -12.06
N ASP A 53 17.75 1.82 -12.97
CA ASP A 53 18.61 2.92 -13.40
C ASP A 53 17.81 4.11 -13.92
N LEU A 54 16.67 3.85 -14.55
CA LEU A 54 15.75 4.87 -15.05
C LEU A 54 15.08 5.65 -13.90
N CYS A 55 14.75 4.96 -12.81
CA CYS A 55 14.21 5.59 -11.60
C CYS A 55 15.27 6.46 -10.90
N ASN A 56 16.51 6.00 -10.86
CA ASN A 56 17.63 6.77 -10.30
C ASN A 56 17.91 8.04 -11.12
N LEU A 57 17.86 7.93 -12.46
CA LEU A 57 18.00 9.06 -13.36
C LEU A 57 16.87 10.09 -13.14
N ALA A 58 15.62 9.62 -13.06
CA ALA A 58 14.46 10.47 -12.80
C ALA A 58 14.55 11.21 -11.45
N GLN A 59 15.04 10.54 -10.40
CA GLN A 59 15.29 11.16 -9.10
C GLN A 59 16.38 12.23 -9.17
N ALA A 60 17.46 12.00 -9.93
CA ALA A 60 18.52 12.98 -10.14
C ALA A 60 18.02 14.21 -10.92
N LEU A 61 17.09 14.04 -11.86
CA LEU A 61 16.45 15.14 -12.59
C LEU A 61 15.54 16.00 -11.70
N CYS A 62 14.97 15.40 -10.64
CA CYS A 62 14.13 16.11 -9.70
C CYS A 62 14.90 17.08 -8.77
N THR A 63 16.25 17.06 -8.74
CA THR A 63 17.12 17.81 -7.81
C THR A 63 16.89 19.34 -7.77
N ASN A 64 16.30 19.90 -8.82
CA ASN A 64 16.27 21.36 -9.03
C ASN A 64 15.12 22.10 -8.34
N ASN A 65 14.09 21.41 -7.82
CA ASN A 65 12.94 22.09 -7.23
C ASN A 65 12.24 21.19 -6.17
N HIS A 66 12.56 21.36 -4.89
CA HIS A 66 11.97 20.52 -3.82
C HIS A 66 11.21 21.35 -2.78
N LEU A 67 9.90 21.13 -2.71
CA LEU A 67 9.00 21.73 -1.70
C LEU A 67 9.27 21.23 -0.26
N PHE A 68 10.10 20.18 -0.06
CA PHE A 68 10.40 19.59 1.28
C PHE A 68 11.82 19.03 1.46
N GLY A 69 12.74 19.24 0.50
CA GLY A 69 14.12 18.71 0.59
C GLY A 69 14.25 17.18 0.44
N ILE A 70 13.17 16.49 0.08
CA ILE A 70 13.12 15.04 -0.11
C ILE A 70 13.65 14.70 -1.51
N ARG A 71 14.77 13.97 -1.58
CA ARG A 71 15.53 13.71 -2.81
C ARG A 71 15.40 12.30 -3.38
N TRP A 72 14.79 11.40 -2.63
CA TRP A 72 14.80 9.97 -2.93
C TRP A 72 13.44 9.36 -2.60
N TYR A 73 13.08 8.29 -3.30
CA TYR A 73 11.90 7.48 -3.05
C TYR A 73 12.32 6.10 -2.54
N ALA A 74 11.62 5.62 -1.52
CA ALA A 74 11.83 4.33 -0.88
C ALA A 74 10.67 3.38 -1.26
N PRO A 75 10.84 2.45 -2.22
CA PRO A 75 9.78 1.49 -2.55
C PRO A 75 9.40 0.60 -1.36
N GLU A 76 10.27 0.46 -0.36
CA GLU A 76 10.03 -0.29 0.87
C GLU A 76 8.81 0.23 1.64
N ALA A 77 8.52 1.53 1.59
CA ALA A 77 7.36 2.12 2.24
C ALA A 77 6.04 1.57 1.65
N LEU A 78 5.98 1.46 0.32
CA LEU A 78 4.85 0.86 -0.38
C LEU A 78 4.68 -0.62 0.01
N TRP A 79 5.79 -1.38 -0.03
CA TRP A 79 5.78 -2.80 0.32
C TRP A 79 5.39 -3.04 1.78
N THR A 80 5.77 -2.14 2.68
CA THR A 80 5.36 -2.20 4.09
C THR A 80 3.86 -2.01 4.23
N GLY A 81 3.28 -1.02 3.57
CA GLY A 81 1.83 -0.81 3.53
C GLY A 81 1.08 -2.01 2.93
N ALA A 82 1.58 -2.54 1.82
CA ALA A 82 1.02 -3.72 1.16
C ALA A 82 1.06 -4.97 2.05
N ALA A 83 2.16 -5.21 2.76
CA ALA A 83 2.31 -6.33 3.68
C ALA A 83 1.33 -6.23 4.87
N LEU A 84 1.14 -5.02 5.42
CA LEU A 84 0.16 -4.77 6.48
C LEU A 84 -1.27 -5.05 6.00
N LEU A 85 -1.64 -4.58 4.82
CA LEU A 85 -2.95 -4.82 4.22
C LEU A 85 -3.17 -6.31 3.93
N ALA A 86 -2.17 -6.99 3.36
CA ALA A 86 -2.22 -8.43 3.10
C ALA A 86 -2.40 -9.21 4.41
N THR A 87 -1.67 -8.85 5.46
CA THR A 87 -1.80 -9.48 6.80
C THR A 87 -3.21 -9.28 7.37
N ALA A 88 -3.75 -8.05 7.26
CA ALA A 88 -5.11 -7.76 7.71
C ALA A 88 -6.16 -8.59 6.96
N LEU A 89 -6.03 -8.72 5.63
CA LEU A 89 -6.92 -9.54 4.80
C LEU A 89 -6.88 -11.01 5.20
N VAL A 90 -5.67 -11.57 5.38
CA VAL A 90 -5.48 -12.96 5.80
C VAL A 90 -6.14 -13.22 7.16
N ILE A 91 -6.00 -12.32 8.13
CA ILE A 91 -6.66 -12.45 9.44
C ILE A 91 -8.19 -12.41 9.30
N LEU A 92 -8.71 -11.56 8.41
CA LEU A 92 -10.15 -11.44 8.17
C LEU A 92 -10.73 -12.68 7.49
N THR A 93 -10.04 -13.25 6.49
CA THR A 93 -10.50 -14.46 5.79
C THR A 93 -10.53 -15.67 6.72
N PHE A 94 -9.48 -15.88 7.53
CA PHE A 94 -9.46 -16.96 8.51
C PHE A 94 -10.58 -16.84 9.56
N ARG A 95 -10.93 -15.60 9.97
CA ARG A 95 -12.09 -15.40 10.87
C ARG A 95 -13.43 -15.67 10.21
N ALA A 96 -13.60 -15.29 8.95
CA ALA A 96 -14.82 -15.54 8.21
C ALA A 96 -15.06 -17.05 8.06
N ASP A 97 -14.01 -17.79 7.72
CA ASP A 97 -14.03 -19.26 7.60
C ASP A 97 -14.41 -19.94 8.93
N ALA A 98 -13.75 -19.53 10.03
CA ALA A 98 -14.07 -20.04 11.36
C ALA A 98 -15.53 -19.77 11.78
N ARG A 99 -16.11 -18.61 11.41
CA ARG A 99 -17.54 -18.32 11.69
C ARG A 99 -18.47 -19.19 10.85
N ALA A 100 -18.14 -19.44 9.59
CA ALA A 100 -18.96 -20.27 8.71
C ALA A 100 -19.05 -21.72 9.22
N ILE A 101 -17.92 -22.28 9.71
CA ILE A 101 -17.89 -23.63 10.31
C ILE A 101 -18.72 -23.70 11.60
N HIS A 102 -18.76 -22.62 12.38
CA HIS A 102 -19.45 -22.58 13.67
C HIS A 102 -20.93 -22.14 13.62
N GLN A 103 -21.50 -21.89 12.44
CA GLN A 103 -22.92 -21.58 12.33
C GLN A 103 -23.71 -22.90 12.20
N PRO A 104 -24.28 -23.46 13.28
CA PRO A 104 -25.15 -24.61 13.16
C PRO A 104 -26.37 -24.21 12.32
N SER A 105 -26.81 -25.14 11.48
CA SER A 105 -27.99 -25.04 10.61
C SER A 105 -29.26 -24.73 11.41
N SER A 106 -29.45 -23.47 11.79
CA SER A 106 -30.68 -22.96 12.40
C SER A 106 -31.68 -22.64 11.28
N THR A 107 -31.96 -23.65 10.46
CA THR A 107 -33.09 -23.69 9.54
C THR A 107 -33.87 -24.97 9.79
N GLU A 108 -34.22 -25.22 11.06
CA GLU A 108 -35.38 -26.05 11.36
C GLU A 108 -36.53 -25.08 11.59
N VAL A 109 -37.25 -24.80 10.49
CA VAL A 109 -38.54 -24.11 10.51
C VAL A 109 -39.54 -25.18 10.91
N GLU A 110 -39.99 -25.14 12.17
CA GLU A 110 -41.11 -25.94 12.65
C GLU A 110 -42.43 -25.26 12.23
N PRO A 111 -43.26 -25.96 11.44
CA PRO A 111 -44.71 -25.88 11.62
C PRO A 111 -45.38 -27.24 11.74
#